data_AF-Q3UYD1-F1
#
_entry.id   AF-Q3UYD1-F1
#
_cell.length_a   1.000
_cell.length_b   1.000
_cell.length_c   1.000
_cell.angle_alpha   90.00
_cell.angle_beta   90.00
_cell.angle_gamma   90.00
#
_symmetry.space_group_name_H-M   'P 1'
#
loop_
_entity.id
_entity.type
_entity.pdbx_description
1 polymer ?
#
loop_
_entity_poly.entity_id
_entity_poly.type
_entity_poly.pdbx_seq_one_letter_code
_entity_poly.pdbx_strand_id
1 'polypeptide(L)'
;MLQRRLSEKEKLLRRLEQGEGEARPSQPEAQHRALSGKLDCTRARQLEDHVLIGCLPEELEEKMKCSLIVSQPMGEETGNNTGVKQNWASVVDSVQKTLQEKELTCQALEQRVKELESDLVRERGAHRLEVEKLTLKYEKSQSSQQEMDGENKCVEVLEDRPEENSQSHEIQSNVGTVDGLRSDLESKLTGAERDKQKLSKEVARLQKELRALRREHQQELDILKRECEQEAEEKLKQEQEDLELKHTSTLKQLMREFNTQLAQKEQELERTVQETIDKAQEVEAELLESHQEETQQLHRKIAEKEDDLRRTARRYEEILDAREEEMTGKVTDLQTQLEELQKKYQQRLEQEESTKDSVTILELQTQLAQKTTLISDSKLKEQELREQVHNLEDRLKRYEKNACAATVGTPYKGGNLYHTEVSLFGEPTEFEYLRKVMFEYMMGRETKTMAKVITTVLKFPDDQAQKILEREDARLMFTSPRSGIF
;
A
#
# COMPACT_ATOMS: atom_id res chain seq x y z
N MET A 1 -16.29 -82.97 0.85
CA MET A 1 -15.03 -82.38 0.35
C MET A 1 -15.28 -81.10 -0.46
N LEU A 2 -15.63 -81.19 -1.75
CA LEU A 2 -15.67 -80.04 -2.68
C LEU A 2 -16.44 -78.80 -2.18
N GLN A 3 -17.64 -78.98 -1.64
CA GLN A 3 -18.49 -77.89 -1.13
C GLN A 3 -17.87 -77.10 0.04
N ARG A 4 -16.97 -77.73 0.83
CA ARG A 4 -16.19 -77.05 1.88
C ARG A 4 -15.07 -76.19 1.27
N ARG A 5 -14.33 -76.72 0.28
CA ARG A 5 -13.34 -75.95 -0.49
C ARG A 5 -13.94 -74.77 -1.27
N LEU A 6 -15.17 -74.91 -1.77
CA LEU A 6 -15.89 -73.81 -2.42
C LEU A 6 -16.22 -72.68 -1.45
N SER A 7 -16.81 -73.00 -0.29
CA SER A 7 -17.12 -72.01 0.75
C SER A 7 -15.88 -71.44 1.46
N GLU A 8 -14.76 -72.16 1.48
CA GLU A 8 -13.45 -71.61 1.86
C GLU A 8 -12.93 -70.61 0.81
N LYS A 9 -12.99 -70.93 -0.49
CA LYS A 9 -12.61 -69.99 -1.57
C LYS A 9 -13.50 -68.74 -1.61
N GLU A 10 -14.80 -68.88 -1.41
CA GLU A 10 -15.73 -67.74 -1.37
C GLU A 10 -15.44 -66.82 -0.17
N LYS A 11 -15.09 -67.39 0.99
CA LYS A 11 -14.63 -66.62 2.16
C LYS A 11 -13.27 -65.95 1.97
N LEU A 12 -12.38 -66.49 1.15
CA LEU A 12 -11.12 -65.86 0.78
C LEU A 12 -11.33 -64.71 -0.23
N LEU A 13 -12.21 -64.90 -1.21
CA LEU A 13 -12.58 -63.86 -2.17
C LEU A 13 -13.20 -62.65 -1.46
N ARG A 14 -14.17 -62.86 -0.54
CA ARG A 14 -14.76 -61.73 0.21
C ARG A 14 -13.73 -60.94 1.04
N ARG A 15 -12.71 -61.60 1.62
CA ARG A 15 -11.62 -60.88 2.33
C ARG A 15 -10.77 -60.03 1.40
N LEU A 16 -10.47 -60.54 0.21
CA LEU A 16 -9.73 -59.82 -0.83
C LEU A 16 -10.54 -58.62 -1.36
N GLU A 17 -11.84 -58.80 -1.52
CA GLU A 17 -12.80 -57.81 -2.02
C GLU A 17 -13.18 -56.73 -0.98
N GLN A 18 -13.09 -57.05 0.31
CA GLN A 18 -13.31 -56.10 1.42
C GLN A 18 -12.07 -55.28 1.81
N GLY A 19 -10.90 -55.54 1.21
CA GLY A 19 -9.67 -54.78 1.47
C GLY A 19 -9.02 -55.01 2.84
N GLU A 20 -9.58 -55.89 3.69
CA GLU A 20 -9.02 -56.26 5.00
C GLU A 20 -7.83 -57.21 4.86
N GLY A 21 -6.72 -56.67 4.37
CA GLY A 21 -5.43 -57.34 4.33
C GLY A 21 -4.30 -56.32 4.44
N GLU A 22 -3.63 -56.28 5.60
CA GLU A 22 -2.35 -55.59 5.76
C GLU A 22 -1.25 -56.33 4.98
N ALA A 23 -1.28 -56.17 3.65
CA ALA A 23 -0.15 -56.47 2.78
C ALA A 23 0.95 -55.44 3.05
N ARG A 24 1.63 -55.59 4.20
CA ARG A 24 2.78 -54.79 4.60
C ARG A 24 3.80 -54.87 3.46
N PRO A 25 4.04 -53.76 2.72
CA PRO A 25 4.78 -53.82 1.46
C PRO A 25 6.19 -54.34 1.72
N SER A 26 6.71 -55.14 0.80
CA SER A 26 8.09 -55.62 0.96
C SER A 26 9.04 -54.42 0.96
N GLN A 27 10.13 -54.54 1.72
CA GLN A 27 11.07 -53.44 1.95
C GLN A 27 11.54 -52.72 0.66
N PRO A 28 11.84 -53.40 -0.47
CA PRO A 28 12.15 -52.71 -1.73
C PRO A 28 10.95 -52.02 -2.39
N GLU A 29 9.73 -52.57 -2.32
CA GLU A 29 8.53 -51.92 -2.89
C GLU A 29 8.16 -50.64 -2.15
N ALA A 30 8.28 -50.64 -0.82
CA ALA A 30 8.07 -49.46 0.01
C ALA A 30 9.08 -48.35 -0.33
N GLN A 31 10.36 -48.72 -0.50
CA GLN A 31 11.41 -47.79 -0.92
C GLN A 31 11.18 -47.28 -2.34
N HIS A 32 10.85 -48.14 -3.30
CA HIS A 32 10.61 -47.72 -4.68
C HIS A 32 9.40 -46.79 -4.80
N ARG A 33 8.31 -47.06 -4.07
CA ARG A 33 7.12 -46.17 -4.04
C ARG A 33 7.45 -44.81 -3.41
N ALA A 34 8.25 -44.78 -2.34
CA ALA A 34 8.70 -43.54 -1.71
C ALA A 34 9.68 -42.75 -2.59
N LEU A 35 10.53 -43.43 -3.37
CA LEU A 35 11.44 -42.79 -4.33
C LEU A 35 10.67 -42.22 -5.54
N SER A 36 9.72 -42.96 -6.12
CA SER A 36 8.84 -42.44 -7.17
C SER A 36 8.06 -41.22 -6.70
N GLY A 37 7.39 -41.29 -5.54
CA GLY A 37 6.66 -40.15 -4.98
C GLY A 37 7.55 -38.92 -4.73
N LYS A 38 8.79 -39.11 -4.27
CA LYS A 38 9.76 -38.00 -4.16
C LYS A 38 10.14 -37.43 -5.53
N LEU A 39 10.37 -38.27 -6.53
CA LEU A 39 10.71 -37.85 -7.89
C LEU A 39 9.58 -37.03 -8.52
N ASP A 40 8.33 -37.49 -8.36
CA ASP A 40 7.13 -36.79 -8.85
C ASP A 40 6.92 -35.46 -8.12
N CYS A 41 7.13 -35.39 -6.80
CA CYS A 41 7.12 -34.13 -6.06
C CYS A 41 8.23 -33.16 -6.50
N THR A 42 9.45 -33.64 -6.82
CA THR A 42 10.50 -32.78 -7.36
C THR A 42 10.20 -32.31 -8.78
N ARG A 43 9.55 -33.13 -9.61
CA ARG A 43 9.10 -32.76 -10.95
C ARG A 43 7.95 -31.74 -10.90
N ALA A 44 7.01 -31.89 -9.96
CA ALA A 44 5.93 -30.93 -9.74
C ALA A 44 6.51 -29.54 -9.41
N ARG A 45 7.41 -29.46 -8.42
CA ARG A 45 8.11 -28.21 -8.09
C ARG A 45 8.89 -27.63 -9.27
N GLN A 46 9.62 -28.45 -10.02
CA GLN A 46 10.34 -27.97 -11.21
C GLN A 46 9.39 -27.42 -12.30
N LEU A 47 8.15 -27.91 -12.41
CA LEU A 47 7.15 -27.28 -13.28
C LEU A 47 6.60 -25.98 -12.67
N GLU A 48 6.32 -25.95 -11.37
CA GLU A 48 5.86 -24.75 -10.65
C GLU A 48 6.90 -23.62 -10.74
N ASP A 49 8.17 -23.92 -10.45
CA ASP A 49 9.33 -23.02 -10.59
C ASP A 49 9.47 -22.51 -12.04
N HIS A 50 9.35 -23.39 -13.04
CA HIS A 50 9.44 -23.02 -14.46
C HIS A 50 8.24 -22.17 -14.93
N VAL A 51 7.05 -22.38 -14.37
CA VAL A 51 5.88 -21.50 -14.63
C VAL A 51 6.09 -20.14 -13.98
N LEU A 52 6.56 -20.10 -12.72
CA LEU A 52 6.83 -18.87 -11.99
C LEU A 52 7.90 -18.02 -12.71
N ILE A 53 9.02 -18.64 -13.11
CA ILE A 53 10.07 -18.02 -13.92
C ILE A 53 9.54 -17.56 -15.29
N GLY A 54 8.56 -18.27 -15.86
CA GLY A 54 7.91 -17.89 -17.12
C GLY A 54 7.07 -16.62 -17.04
N CYS A 55 6.48 -16.31 -15.87
CA CYS A 55 5.63 -15.12 -15.68
C CYS A 55 6.42 -13.87 -15.22
N LEU A 56 7.61 -14.02 -14.63
CA LEU A 56 8.44 -12.89 -14.20
C LEU A 56 8.75 -11.84 -15.29
N PRO A 57 8.99 -12.20 -16.58
CA PRO A 57 9.19 -11.22 -17.65
C PRO A 57 7.94 -10.38 -17.93
N GLU A 58 6.76 -10.98 -17.86
CA GLU A 58 5.47 -10.32 -18.12
C GLU A 58 5.12 -9.37 -16.96
N GLU A 59 5.36 -9.77 -15.72
CA GLU A 59 5.20 -8.93 -14.53
C GLU A 59 6.19 -7.75 -14.52
N LEU A 60 7.43 -7.96 -15.00
CA LEU A 60 8.41 -6.89 -15.20
C LEU A 60 8.00 -5.93 -16.33
N GLU A 61 7.51 -6.42 -17.46
CA GLU A 61 7.02 -5.55 -18.55
C GLU A 61 5.79 -4.75 -18.12
N GLU A 62 4.86 -5.34 -17.36
CA GLU A 62 3.68 -4.63 -16.82
C GLU A 62 4.10 -3.54 -15.83
N LYS A 63 5.04 -3.82 -14.93
CA LYS A 63 5.61 -2.81 -14.01
C LYS A 63 6.34 -1.69 -14.75
N MET A 64 7.07 -2.01 -15.83
CA MET A 64 7.66 -1.00 -16.72
C MET A 64 6.60 -0.15 -17.43
N LYS A 65 5.51 -0.76 -17.94
CA LYS A 65 4.36 -0.05 -18.54
C LYS A 65 3.71 0.93 -17.57
N CYS A 66 3.42 0.49 -16.33
CA CYS A 66 2.83 1.34 -15.31
C CYS A 66 3.72 2.54 -14.95
N SER A 67 5.04 2.34 -14.86
CA SER A 67 5.99 3.44 -14.61
C SER A 67 6.15 4.42 -15.79
N LEU A 68 5.98 3.96 -17.04
CA LEU A 68 6.03 4.83 -18.23
C LEU A 68 4.84 5.80 -18.29
N ILE A 69 3.65 5.38 -17.86
CA ILE A 69 2.40 6.15 -17.95
C ILE A 69 2.41 7.39 -17.03
N VAL A 70 3.18 7.37 -15.93
CA VAL A 70 3.28 8.48 -14.97
C VAL A 70 4.11 9.66 -15.51
N SER A 71 4.87 9.47 -16.60
CA SER A 71 5.84 10.45 -17.10
C SER A 71 5.35 11.31 -18.27
N GLN A 72 4.29 12.12 -18.06
CA GLN A 72 3.93 13.23 -18.96
C GLN A 72 4.28 14.60 -18.35
N PRO A 73 5.08 15.45 -19.03
CA PRO A 73 5.42 16.78 -18.53
C PRO A 73 4.28 17.78 -18.77
N MET A 74 3.87 18.48 -17.71
CA MET A 74 2.83 19.51 -17.74
C MET A 74 3.39 20.82 -17.18
N GLY A 75 3.24 21.92 -17.92
CA GLY A 75 3.41 23.30 -17.45
C GLY A 75 4.83 23.77 -17.11
N GLU A 76 5.31 24.80 -17.82
CA GLU A 76 6.47 25.58 -17.35
C GLU A 76 6.05 26.55 -16.23
N GLU A 77 6.39 26.27 -14.97
CA GLU A 77 6.38 27.29 -13.91
C GLU A 77 7.82 27.69 -13.52
N THR A 78 8.09 28.99 -13.56
CA THR A 78 9.41 29.57 -13.32
C THR A 78 9.61 29.84 -11.82
N GLY A 79 10.02 28.82 -11.06
CA GLY A 79 10.30 28.96 -9.62
C GLY A 79 11.29 27.93 -9.08
N ASN A 80 12.49 28.40 -8.69
CA ASN A 80 13.43 27.79 -7.72
C ASN A 80 13.73 26.28 -7.74
N ASN A 81 13.57 25.58 -8.88
CA ASN A 81 13.79 24.12 -8.99
C ASN A 81 15.26 23.65 -8.89
N THR A 82 16.24 24.54 -8.72
CA THR A 82 17.68 24.22 -8.74
C THR A 82 18.11 23.25 -7.64
N GLY A 83 17.61 23.43 -6.41
CA GLY A 83 17.98 22.59 -5.26
C GLY A 83 17.45 21.17 -5.37
N VAL A 84 16.19 21.01 -5.77
CA VAL A 84 15.57 19.69 -6.03
C VAL A 84 16.32 18.95 -7.14
N LYS A 85 16.72 19.66 -8.21
CA LYS A 85 17.48 19.09 -9.32
C LYS A 85 18.91 18.66 -8.93
N GLN A 86 19.56 19.37 -8.00
CA GLN A 86 20.83 18.91 -7.41
C GLN A 86 20.65 17.71 -6.49
N ASN A 87 19.56 17.65 -5.71
CA ASN A 87 19.31 16.50 -4.83
C ASN A 87 19.10 15.20 -5.63
N TRP A 88 18.28 15.24 -6.68
CA TRP A 88 18.12 14.09 -7.59
C TRP A 88 19.42 13.68 -8.28
N ALA A 89 20.28 14.62 -8.68
CA ALA A 89 21.61 14.30 -9.21
C ALA A 89 22.48 13.57 -8.18
N SER A 90 22.50 14.05 -6.92
CA SER A 90 23.24 13.41 -5.82
C SER A 90 22.71 12.01 -5.47
N VAL A 91 21.40 11.78 -5.59
CA VAL A 91 20.78 10.45 -5.40
C VAL A 91 21.16 9.52 -6.56
N VAL A 92 21.11 10.00 -7.80
CA VAL A 92 21.54 9.21 -8.97
C VAL A 92 23.03 8.85 -8.88
N ASP A 93 23.91 9.79 -8.50
CA ASP A 93 25.34 9.51 -8.32
C ASP A 93 25.61 8.49 -7.19
N SER A 94 24.82 8.51 -6.10
CA SER A 94 24.97 7.52 -5.01
C SER A 94 24.48 6.12 -5.41
N VAL A 95 23.39 6.02 -6.20
CA VAL A 95 22.92 4.78 -6.80
C VAL A 95 23.92 4.25 -7.84
N GLN A 96 24.47 5.13 -8.69
CA GLN A 96 25.49 4.80 -9.68
C GLN A 96 26.74 4.22 -9.00
N LYS A 97 27.22 4.86 -7.92
CA LYS A 97 28.40 4.41 -7.16
C LYS A 97 28.15 3.11 -6.42
N THR A 98 27.01 2.95 -5.76
CA THR A 98 26.69 1.70 -5.03
C THR A 98 26.46 0.53 -5.99
N LEU A 99 25.87 0.75 -7.17
CA LEU A 99 25.80 -0.24 -8.24
C LEU A 99 27.20 -0.68 -8.70
N GLN A 100 28.11 0.26 -8.93
CA GLN A 100 29.48 -0.02 -9.36
C GLN A 100 30.30 -0.77 -8.28
N GLU A 101 30.10 -0.42 -7.00
CA GLU A 101 30.69 -1.16 -5.86
C GLU A 101 30.13 -2.59 -5.79
N LYS A 102 28.82 -2.79 -6.01
CA LYS A 102 28.22 -4.13 -6.06
C LYS A 102 28.75 -4.95 -7.23
N GLU A 103 28.87 -4.37 -8.42
CA GLU A 103 29.40 -5.06 -9.59
C GLU A 103 30.85 -5.54 -9.37
N LEU A 104 31.70 -4.72 -8.74
CA LEU A 104 33.05 -5.14 -8.32
C LEU A 104 33.01 -6.30 -7.31
N THR A 105 32.07 -6.31 -6.36
CA THR A 105 31.92 -7.46 -5.44
C THR A 105 31.44 -8.73 -6.14
N CYS A 106 30.57 -8.62 -7.16
CA CYS A 106 30.15 -9.75 -7.97
C CYS A 106 31.34 -10.34 -8.75
N GLN A 107 32.16 -9.50 -9.39
CA GLN A 107 33.36 -9.94 -10.10
C GLN A 107 34.38 -10.64 -9.17
N ALA A 108 34.53 -10.17 -7.93
CA ALA A 108 35.38 -10.82 -6.93
C ALA A 108 34.82 -12.19 -6.49
N LEU A 109 33.51 -12.31 -6.30
CA LEU A 109 32.84 -13.58 -5.99
C LEU A 109 32.94 -14.57 -7.15
N GLU A 110 32.77 -14.12 -8.40
CA GLU A 110 32.97 -14.96 -9.58
C GLU A 110 34.40 -15.53 -9.67
N GLN A 111 35.43 -14.71 -9.38
CA GLN A 111 36.81 -15.19 -9.34
C GLN A 111 36.99 -16.25 -8.25
N ARG A 112 36.39 -16.05 -7.07
CA ARG A 112 36.47 -16.99 -5.96
C ARG A 112 35.74 -18.31 -6.25
N VAL A 113 34.63 -18.28 -7.00
CA VAL A 113 33.95 -19.50 -7.50
C VAL A 113 34.87 -20.27 -8.45
N LYS A 114 35.46 -19.59 -9.44
CA LYS A 114 36.37 -20.21 -10.43
C LYS A 114 37.63 -20.81 -9.77
N GLU A 115 38.11 -20.22 -8.67
CA GLU A 115 39.19 -20.75 -7.83
C GLU A 115 38.77 -22.05 -7.11
N LEU A 116 37.61 -22.04 -6.44
CA LEU A 116 37.06 -23.21 -5.73
C LEU A 116 36.71 -24.37 -6.69
N GLU A 117 36.23 -24.07 -7.89
CA GLU A 117 36.03 -25.07 -8.96
C GLU A 117 37.37 -25.72 -9.37
N SER A 118 38.45 -24.93 -9.47
CA SER A 118 39.79 -25.42 -9.76
C SER A 118 40.32 -26.34 -8.65
N ASP A 119 40.14 -25.96 -7.38
CA ASP A 119 40.51 -26.78 -6.23
C ASP A 119 39.71 -28.07 -6.13
N LEU A 120 38.40 -28.04 -6.37
CA LEU A 120 37.56 -29.24 -6.38
C LEU A 120 37.95 -30.21 -7.50
N VAL A 121 38.36 -29.70 -8.67
CA VAL A 121 38.92 -30.53 -9.76
C VAL A 121 40.28 -31.12 -9.36
N ARG A 122 41.14 -30.33 -8.71
CA ARG A 122 42.46 -30.74 -8.20
C ARG A 122 42.33 -31.88 -7.19
N GLU A 123 41.45 -31.74 -6.21
CA GLU A 123 41.23 -32.72 -5.13
C GLU A 123 40.53 -33.98 -5.63
N ARG A 124 39.53 -33.85 -6.53
CA ARG A 124 38.94 -35.00 -7.25
C ARG A 124 39.97 -35.74 -8.12
N GLY A 125 41.02 -35.05 -8.59
CA GLY A 125 42.18 -35.66 -9.22
C GLY A 125 43.03 -36.47 -8.24
N ALA A 126 43.39 -35.88 -7.10
CA ALA A 126 44.18 -36.54 -6.06
C ALA A 126 43.47 -37.78 -5.48
N HIS A 127 42.18 -37.68 -5.16
CA HIS A 127 41.38 -38.81 -4.66
C HIS A 127 41.30 -39.95 -5.69
N ARG A 128 41.24 -39.65 -6.99
CA ARG A 128 41.24 -40.68 -8.04
C ARG A 128 42.55 -41.48 -8.04
N LEU A 129 43.69 -40.78 -7.94
CA LEU A 129 45.02 -41.40 -7.90
C LEU A 129 45.23 -42.25 -6.65
N GLU A 130 44.73 -41.82 -5.48
CA GLU A 130 44.82 -42.66 -4.27
C GLU A 130 43.93 -43.90 -4.34
N VAL A 131 42.72 -43.79 -4.94
CA VAL A 131 41.87 -44.96 -5.21
C VAL A 131 42.56 -45.94 -6.16
N GLU A 132 43.13 -45.47 -7.26
CA GLU A 132 43.89 -46.29 -8.22
C GLU A 132 45.08 -47.00 -7.55
N LYS A 133 45.83 -46.28 -6.71
CA LYS A 133 46.94 -46.78 -5.87
C LYS A 133 46.50 -47.80 -4.81
N LEU A 134 45.27 -47.70 -4.28
CA LEU A 134 44.69 -48.69 -3.37
C LEU A 134 44.21 -49.94 -4.14
N THR A 135 43.60 -49.77 -5.31
CA THR A 135 43.20 -50.89 -6.19
C THR A 135 44.41 -51.74 -6.60
N LEU A 136 45.50 -51.10 -7.04
CA LEU A 136 46.76 -51.79 -7.39
C LEU A 136 47.38 -52.55 -6.21
N LYS A 137 47.24 -52.05 -4.97
CA LYS A 137 47.66 -52.80 -3.77
C LYS A 137 46.78 -54.02 -3.53
N TYR A 138 45.46 -53.88 -3.68
CA TYR A 138 44.52 -54.98 -3.49
C TYR A 138 44.73 -56.11 -4.51
N GLU A 139 44.87 -55.76 -5.79
CA GLU A 139 45.16 -56.70 -6.90
C GLU A 139 46.51 -57.43 -6.69
N LYS A 140 47.53 -56.73 -6.16
CA LYS A 140 48.81 -57.34 -5.80
C LYS A 140 48.70 -58.31 -4.61
N SER A 141 47.92 -57.97 -3.58
CA SER A 141 47.66 -58.91 -2.47
C SER A 141 46.87 -60.13 -2.92
N GLN A 142 45.89 -59.94 -3.81
CA GLN A 142 45.05 -61.01 -4.34
C GLN A 142 45.84 -62.01 -5.20
N SER A 143 46.80 -61.52 -6.01
CA SER A 143 47.67 -62.37 -6.83
C SER A 143 48.65 -63.19 -5.98
N SER A 144 49.33 -62.60 -5.00
CA SER A 144 50.17 -63.37 -4.07
C SER A 144 49.40 -64.40 -3.24
N GLN A 145 48.10 -64.19 -2.98
CA GLN A 145 47.26 -65.19 -2.33
C GLN A 145 46.93 -66.40 -3.23
N GLN A 146 46.99 -66.26 -4.57
CA GLN A 146 46.81 -67.38 -5.50
C GLN A 146 48.08 -68.25 -5.66
N GLU A 147 49.27 -67.67 -5.52
CA GLU A 147 50.53 -68.44 -5.59
C GLU A 147 50.62 -69.45 -4.43
N MET A 148 50.29 -69.03 -3.20
CA MET A 148 50.31 -69.89 -2.00
C MET A 148 49.35 -71.09 -2.07
N ASP A 149 48.26 -71.00 -2.82
CA ASP A 149 47.28 -72.09 -3.00
C ASP A 149 47.74 -73.12 -4.06
N GLY A 150 48.76 -72.76 -4.86
CA GLY A 150 49.40 -73.65 -5.83
C GLY A 150 50.42 -74.62 -5.22
N GLU A 151 51.24 -74.16 -4.27
CA GLU A 151 52.38 -74.95 -3.75
C GLU A 151 51.97 -76.12 -2.84
N ASN A 152 50.82 -76.04 -2.16
CA ASN A 152 50.35 -77.05 -1.20
C ASN A 152 50.02 -78.44 -1.81
N LYS A 153 50.12 -78.62 -3.13
CA LYS A 153 49.73 -79.86 -3.84
C LYS A 153 50.83 -80.92 -4.05
N CYS A 154 52.06 -80.69 -3.58
CA CYS A 154 53.21 -81.56 -3.89
C CYS A 154 53.71 -82.49 -2.76
N VAL A 155 53.08 -82.52 -1.58
CA VAL A 155 53.66 -83.14 -0.37
C VAL A 155 53.15 -84.57 -0.08
N GLU A 156 52.08 -85.03 -0.71
CA GLU A 156 51.33 -86.25 -0.29
C GLU A 156 51.91 -87.60 -0.77
N VAL A 157 53.12 -87.65 -1.35
CA VAL A 157 53.67 -88.88 -1.99
C VAL A 157 55.15 -89.12 -1.65
N LEU A 158 55.46 -89.59 -0.43
CA LEU A 158 56.79 -90.17 -0.12
C LEU A 158 56.94 -90.92 1.24
N GLU A 159 56.05 -91.85 1.61
CA GLU A 159 56.30 -92.69 2.79
C GLU A 159 55.73 -94.13 2.69
N ASP A 160 56.53 -95.08 2.16
CA ASP A 160 56.34 -96.52 2.42
C ASP A 160 57.61 -97.35 2.13
N ARG A 161 58.14 -98.08 3.14
CA ARG A 161 59.23 -99.07 2.99
C ARG A 161 59.36 -99.96 4.25
N PRO A 162 59.21 -101.29 4.14
CA PRO A 162 59.58 -102.23 5.20
C PRO A 162 61.04 -102.71 5.09
N GLU A 163 61.59 -103.22 6.19
CA GLU A 163 62.93 -103.82 6.26
C GLU A 163 62.86 -105.30 6.70
N GLU A 164 63.62 -106.16 6.03
CA GLU A 164 63.84 -107.57 6.41
C GLU A 164 65.17 -107.71 7.16
N ASN A 165 65.27 -108.59 8.17
CA ASN A 165 66.36 -109.61 8.18
C ASN A 165 66.31 -110.69 9.28
N SER A 166 66.96 -111.82 8.94
CA SER A 166 67.78 -112.78 9.74
C SER A 166 67.33 -113.21 11.15
N GLN A 167 67.27 -114.50 11.54
CA GLN A 167 68.03 -115.73 11.21
C GLN A 167 69.43 -115.85 11.87
N SER A 168 69.55 -116.78 12.82
CA SER A 168 70.79 -117.37 13.38
C SER A 168 70.37 -118.61 14.20
N HIS A 169 70.37 -119.83 13.67
CA HIS A 169 71.48 -120.78 13.43
C HIS A 169 71.99 -121.53 14.68
N GLU A 170 72.16 -122.84 14.49
CA GLU A 170 72.35 -123.91 15.49
C GLU A 170 73.82 -124.27 15.73
N ILE A 171 74.18 -124.62 16.98
CA ILE A 171 75.38 -125.41 17.34
C ILE A 171 75.04 -126.35 18.51
N GLN A 172 75.36 -127.64 18.37
CA GLN A 172 75.30 -128.65 19.44
C GLN A 172 76.73 -129.06 19.86
N SER A 173 77.00 -129.25 21.16
CA SER A 173 78.16 -130.06 21.61
C SER A 173 78.10 -130.48 23.08
N ASN A 174 78.52 -131.72 23.34
CA ASN A 174 78.99 -132.33 24.60
C ASN A 174 78.09 -132.35 25.86
N VAL A 175 77.69 -133.57 26.22
CA VAL A 175 77.14 -133.97 27.52
C VAL A 175 78.28 -134.47 28.43
N GLY A 176 78.31 -134.10 29.71
CA GLY A 176 79.36 -134.60 30.64
C GLY A 176 79.35 -134.08 32.08
N THR A 177 78.88 -132.84 32.32
CA THR A 177 78.56 -132.32 33.67
C THR A 177 77.37 -131.37 33.56
N VAL A 178 76.34 -131.82 32.83
CA VAL A 178 75.43 -130.92 32.15
C VAL A 178 74.21 -130.53 32.98
N ASP A 179 73.61 -131.38 33.80
CA ASP A 179 72.34 -131.03 34.46
C ASP A 179 72.42 -129.82 35.41
N GLY A 180 73.53 -129.63 36.12
CA GLY A 180 73.74 -128.46 36.98
C GLY A 180 73.82 -127.15 36.17
N LEU A 181 74.67 -127.12 35.14
CA LEU A 181 74.85 -125.94 34.28
C LEU A 181 73.66 -125.72 33.34
N ARG A 182 72.97 -126.79 32.91
CA ARG A 182 71.77 -126.73 32.08
C ARG A 182 70.57 -126.22 32.88
N SER A 183 70.39 -126.67 34.12
CA SER A 183 69.38 -126.12 35.04
C SER A 183 69.65 -124.66 35.37
N ASP A 184 70.91 -124.28 35.61
CA ASP A 184 71.32 -122.87 35.79
C ASP A 184 71.03 -122.03 34.53
N LEU A 185 71.47 -122.48 33.34
CA LEU A 185 71.20 -121.82 32.06
C LEU A 185 69.71 -121.75 31.72
N GLU A 186 68.91 -122.77 32.05
CA GLU A 186 67.44 -122.80 31.86
C GLU A 186 66.72 -121.88 32.86
N SER A 187 67.22 -121.78 34.10
CA SER A 187 66.75 -120.79 35.07
C SER A 187 67.05 -119.35 34.61
N LYS A 188 68.25 -119.13 34.03
CA LYS A 188 68.68 -117.84 33.47
C LYS A 188 67.92 -117.50 32.18
N LEU A 189 67.69 -118.47 31.30
CA LEU A 189 66.90 -118.30 30.07
C LEU A 189 65.44 -117.99 30.40
N THR A 190 64.81 -118.71 31.32
CA THR A 190 63.45 -118.37 31.77
C THR A 190 63.42 -117.06 32.55
N GLY A 191 64.51 -116.66 33.23
CA GLY A 191 64.69 -115.33 33.80
C GLY A 191 64.64 -114.25 32.71
N ALA A 192 65.54 -114.35 31.73
CA ALA A 192 65.63 -113.46 30.58
C ALA A 192 64.33 -113.43 29.75
N GLU A 193 63.62 -114.54 29.59
CA GLU A 193 62.33 -114.59 28.88
C GLU A 193 61.22 -113.89 29.69
N ARG A 194 61.18 -114.04 31.03
CA ARG A 194 60.29 -113.25 31.90
C ARG A 194 60.62 -111.75 31.82
N ASP A 195 61.89 -111.39 31.79
CA ASP A 195 62.34 -109.99 31.75
C ASP A 195 62.13 -109.35 30.37
N LYS A 196 62.36 -110.09 29.28
CA LYS A 196 61.93 -109.76 27.91
C LYS A 196 60.42 -109.55 27.82
N GLN A 197 59.60 -110.36 28.51
CA GLN A 197 58.16 -110.14 28.61
C GLN A 197 57.78 -108.90 29.44
N LYS A 198 58.52 -108.57 30.50
CA LYS A 198 58.35 -107.29 31.24
C LYS A 198 58.70 -106.10 30.34
N LEU A 199 59.86 -106.13 29.70
CA LEU A 199 60.33 -105.09 28.78
C LEU A 199 59.40 -104.93 27.56
N SER A 200 58.87 -106.02 27.01
CA SER A 200 57.87 -105.97 25.93
C SER A 200 56.57 -105.28 26.37
N LYS A 201 56.07 -105.61 27.58
CA LYS A 201 54.91 -104.92 28.18
C LYS A 201 55.19 -103.45 28.46
N GLU A 202 56.40 -103.13 28.90
CA GLU A 202 56.84 -101.76 29.20
C GLU A 202 57.01 -100.93 27.93
N VAL A 203 57.61 -101.47 26.87
CA VAL A 203 57.63 -100.85 25.54
C VAL A 203 56.20 -100.63 25.02
N ALA A 204 55.30 -101.60 25.19
CA ALA A 204 53.89 -101.44 24.81
C ALA A 204 53.12 -100.42 25.69
N ARG A 205 53.56 -100.18 26.94
CA ARG A 205 53.06 -99.12 27.82
C ARG A 205 53.55 -97.75 27.34
N LEU A 206 54.87 -97.58 27.19
CA LEU A 206 55.50 -96.35 26.72
C LEU A 206 55.03 -95.97 25.30
N GLN A 207 54.80 -96.94 24.41
CA GLN A 207 54.18 -96.70 23.09
C GLN A 207 52.71 -96.24 23.17
N LYS A 208 51.97 -96.59 24.22
CA LYS A 208 50.60 -96.05 24.44
C LYS A 208 50.67 -94.64 25.01
N GLU A 209 51.58 -94.40 25.96
CA GLU A 209 51.79 -93.10 26.60
C GLU A 209 52.33 -92.05 25.61
N LEU A 210 53.31 -92.40 24.76
CA LEU A 210 53.75 -91.51 23.67
C LEU A 210 52.62 -91.17 22.68
N ARG A 211 51.70 -92.10 22.44
CA ARG A 211 50.49 -91.84 21.62
C ARG A 211 49.42 -91.06 22.38
N ALA A 212 49.41 -91.07 23.70
CA ALA A 212 48.54 -90.21 24.51
C ALA A 212 49.09 -88.78 24.51
N LEU A 213 50.36 -88.60 24.85
CA LEU A 213 51.05 -87.31 24.87
C LEU A 213 51.00 -86.60 23.50
N ARG A 214 51.12 -87.33 22.37
CA ARG A 214 50.93 -86.76 21.03
C ARG A 214 49.49 -86.28 20.77
N ARG A 215 48.48 -86.93 21.34
CA ARG A 215 47.07 -86.52 21.22
C ARG A 215 46.74 -85.36 22.16
N GLU A 216 47.29 -85.38 23.37
CA GLU A 216 47.20 -84.29 24.36
C GLU A 216 47.85 -83.02 23.79
N HIS A 217 49.08 -83.11 23.27
CA HIS A 217 49.75 -81.97 22.63
C HIS A 217 49.01 -81.44 21.39
N GLN A 218 48.43 -82.31 20.55
CA GLN A 218 47.58 -81.84 19.45
C GLN A 218 46.33 -81.11 19.98
N GLN A 219 45.71 -81.60 21.04
CA GLN A 219 44.56 -80.95 21.68
C GLN A 219 44.95 -79.59 22.31
N GLU A 220 46.13 -79.48 22.92
CA GLU A 220 46.69 -78.21 23.41
C GLU A 220 46.91 -77.21 22.26
N LEU A 221 47.51 -77.65 21.15
CA LEU A 221 47.67 -76.81 19.95
C LEU A 221 46.33 -76.37 19.36
N ASP A 222 45.35 -77.28 19.29
CA ASP A 222 44.00 -76.98 18.80
C ASP A 222 43.27 -76.01 19.74
N ILE A 223 43.51 -76.09 21.06
CA ILE A 223 42.97 -75.15 22.07
C ILE A 223 43.61 -73.78 21.89
N LEU A 224 44.94 -73.71 21.95
CA LEU A 224 45.69 -72.45 21.83
C LEU A 224 45.41 -71.74 20.51
N LYS A 225 45.28 -72.48 19.41
CA LYS A 225 44.88 -71.93 18.11
C LYS A 225 43.49 -71.28 18.18
N ARG A 226 42.49 -71.98 18.74
CA ARG A 226 41.13 -71.45 18.91
C ARG A 226 41.09 -70.24 19.85
N GLU A 227 41.89 -70.23 20.90
CA GLU A 227 42.00 -69.10 21.83
C GLU A 227 42.63 -67.88 21.14
N CYS A 228 43.68 -68.05 20.34
CA CYS A 228 44.26 -66.98 19.52
C CYS A 228 43.30 -66.47 18.42
N GLU A 229 42.53 -67.35 17.79
CA GLU A 229 41.50 -66.98 16.80
C GLU A 229 40.37 -66.19 17.47
N GLN A 230 39.91 -66.60 18.65
CA GLN A 230 38.91 -65.88 19.44
C GLN A 230 39.41 -64.53 19.96
N GLU A 231 40.65 -64.45 20.47
CA GLU A 231 41.23 -63.18 20.94
C GLU A 231 41.39 -62.17 19.79
N ALA A 232 41.67 -62.65 18.57
CA ALA A 232 41.73 -61.82 17.36
C ALA A 232 40.33 -61.35 16.92
N GLU A 233 39.32 -62.23 16.95
CA GLU A 233 37.92 -61.87 16.64
C GLU A 233 37.35 -60.86 17.65
N GLU A 234 37.59 -61.06 18.95
CA GLU A 234 37.16 -60.12 19.99
C GLU A 234 37.83 -58.74 19.85
N LYS A 235 39.13 -58.68 19.53
CA LYS A 235 39.83 -57.41 19.26
C LYS A 235 39.26 -56.69 18.05
N LEU A 236 39.09 -57.38 16.93
CA LEU A 236 38.52 -56.80 15.70
C LEU A 236 37.08 -56.29 15.93
N LYS A 237 36.28 -57.04 16.69
CA LYS A 237 34.92 -56.63 17.09
C LYS A 237 34.94 -55.39 18.00
N GLN A 238 35.85 -55.33 18.97
CA GLN A 238 36.02 -54.14 19.82
C GLN A 238 36.44 -52.92 18.99
N GLU A 239 37.41 -53.07 18.07
CA GLU A 239 37.82 -51.99 17.16
C GLU A 239 36.67 -51.52 16.25
N GLN A 240 35.83 -52.43 15.76
CA GLN A 240 34.63 -52.08 14.99
C GLN A 240 33.63 -51.28 15.85
N GLU A 241 33.27 -51.75 17.05
CA GLU A 241 32.35 -51.04 17.95
C GLU A 241 32.88 -49.65 18.30
N ASP A 242 34.18 -49.53 18.55
CA ASP A 242 34.85 -48.27 18.87
C ASP A 242 34.85 -47.30 17.67
N LEU A 243 34.97 -47.80 16.43
CA LEU A 243 34.82 -47.00 15.21
C LEU A 243 33.36 -46.58 14.95
N GLU A 244 32.39 -47.48 15.16
CA GLU A 244 30.96 -47.15 15.05
C GLU A 244 30.54 -46.08 16.06
N LEU A 245 31.07 -46.13 17.29
CA LEU A 245 30.89 -45.08 18.30
C LEU A 245 31.53 -43.74 17.88
N LYS A 246 32.74 -43.75 17.30
CA LYS A 246 33.42 -42.54 16.78
C LYS A 246 32.67 -41.92 15.60
N HIS A 247 32.19 -42.73 14.65
CA HIS A 247 31.35 -42.24 13.55
C HIS A 247 30.01 -41.67 14.07
N THR A 248 29.38 -42.37 15.01
CA THR A 248 28.11 -41.95 15.63
C THR A 248 28.25 -40.64 16.42
N SER A 249 29.34 -40.43 17.15
CA SER A 249 29.59 -39.19 17.88
C SER A 249 29.91 -38.03 16.93
N THR A 250 30.73 -38.26 15.91
CA THR A 250 31.07 -37.28 14.87
C THR A 250 29.84 -36.82 14.10
N LEU A 251 28.98 -37.75 13.66
CA LEU A 251 27.72 -37.40 12.99
C LEU A 251 26.78 -36.60 13.90
N LYS A 252 26.65 -37.01 15.17
CA LYS A 252 25.87 -36.26 16.17
C LYS A 252 26.45 -34.88 16.47
N GLN A 253 27.77 -34.68 16.35
CA GLN A 253 28.39 -33.36 16.47
C GLN A 253 28.04 -32.50 15.26
N LEU A 254 28.31 -32.98 14.04
CA LEU A 254 28.03 -32.27 12.79
C LEU A 254 26.54 -31.87 12.66
N MET A 255 25.61 -32.75 13.06
CA MET A 255 24.18 -32.41 13.10
C MET A 255 23.83 -31.28 14.08
N ARG A 256 24.48 -31.23 15.25
CA ARG A 256 24.28 -30.12 16.20
C ARG A 256 24.87 -28.82 15.68
N GLU A 257 26.06 -28.88 15.09
CA GLU A 257 26.74 -27.72 14.50
C GLU A 257 25.92 -27.14 13.34
N PHE A 258 25.44 -27.98 12.41
CA PHE A 258 24.56 -27.56 11.32
C PHE A 258 23.25 -26.95 11.82
N ASN A 259 22.56 -27.60 12.76
CA ASN A 259 21.32 -27.06 13.34
C ASN A 259 21.56 -25.74 14.10
N THR A 260 22.74 -25.56 14.72
CA THR A 260 23.11 -24.32 15.41
C THR A 260 23.41 -23.20 14.42
N GLN A 261 24.13 -23.49 13.33
CA GLN A 261 24.40 -22.53 12.26
C GLN A 261 23.10 -22.12 11.54
N LEU A 262 22.18 -23.06 11.33
CA LEU A 262 20.86 -22.79 10.75
C LEU A 262 20.07 -21.82 11.64
N ALA A 263 19.90 -22.13 12.93
CA ALA A 263 19.19 -21.27 13.88
C ALA A 263 19.85 -19.89 14.04
N GLN A 264 21.19 -19.81 13.98
CA GLN A 264 21.91 -18.52 13.97
C GLN A 264 21.62 -17.71 12.70
N LYS A 265 21.56 -18.35 11.53
CA LYS A 265 21.24 -17.68 10.27
C LYS A 265 19.77 -17.28 10.16
N GLU A 266 18.85 -18.10 10.69
CA GLU A 266 17.44 -17.74 10.84
C GLU A 266 17.30 -16.48 11.72
N GLN A 267 17.96 -16.42 12.88
CA GLN A 267 17.95 -15.24 13.76
C GLN A 267 18.64 -14.01 13.14
N GLU A 268 19.70 -14.20 12.35
CA GLU A 268 20.39 -13.12 11.63
C GLU A 268 19.49 -12.51 10.55
N LEU A 269 18.76 -13.34 9.80
CA LEU A 269 17.77 -12.90 8.81
C LEU A 269 16.57 -12.25 9.48
N GLU A 270 16.01 -12.83 10.54
CA GLU A 270 14.89 -12.29 11.31
C GLU A 270 15.23 -10.89 11.87
N ARG A 271 16.42 -10.73 12.47
CA ARG A 271 16.91 -9.41 12.91
C ARG A 271 17.05 -8.43 11.75
N THR A 272 17.64 -8.86 10.63
CA THR A 272 17.84 -7.98 9.45
C THR A 272 16.50 -7.52 8.85
N VAL A 273 15.50 -8.39 8.82
CA VAL A 273 14.14 -8.07 8.38
C VAL A 273 13.47 -7.11 9.36
N GLN A 274 13.52 -7.38 10.67
CA GLN A 274 12.96 -6.49 11.69
C GLN A 274 13.61 -5.10 11.62
N GLU A 275 14.93 -5.03 11.59
CA GLU A 275 15.71 -3.79 11.43
C GLU A 275 15.41 -3.02 10.13
N THR A 276 14.86 -3.67 9.12
CA THR A 276 14.44 -3.03 7.86
C THR A 276 13.00 -2.54 7.94
N ILE A 277 12.12 -3.28 8.63
CA ILE A 277 10.75 -2.87 8.95
C ILE A 277 10.76 -1.66 9.89
N ASP A 278 11.56 -1.69 10.96
CA ASP A 278 11.67 -0.61 11.94
C ASP A 278 12.08 0.71 11.26
N LYS A 279 13.10 0.68 10.39
CA LYS A 279 13.57 1.85 9.62
C LYS A 279 12.54 2.34 8.59
N ALA A 280 11.76 1.44 8.00
CA ALA A 280 10.67 1.83 7.10
C ALA A 280 9.53 2.52 7.86
N GLN A 281 9.18 2.02 9.05
CA GLN A 281 8.17 2.61 9.93
C GLN A 281 8.62 3.95 10.55
N GLU A 282 9.91 4.10 10.84
CA GLU A 282 10.52 5.36 11.28
C GLU A 282 10.38 6.45 10.20
N VAL A 283 10.74 6.14 8.95
CA VAL A 283 10.59 7.06 7.80
C VAL A 283 9.11 7.34 7.47
N GLU A 284 8.22 6.35 7.61
CA GLU A 284 6.77 6.57 7.46
C GLU A 284 6.23 7.52 8.54
N ALA A 285 6.67 7.35 9.80
CA ALA A 285 6.27 8.22 10.91
C ALA A 285 6.78 9.65 10.75
N GLU A 286 8.05 9.86 10.37
CA GLU A 286 8.60 11.20 10.09
C GLU A 286 7.85 11.91 8.95
N LEU A 287 7.50 11.18 7.89
CA LEU A 287 6.75 11.73 6.75
C LEU A 287 5.31 12.11 7.15
N LEU A 288 4.64 11.27 7.96
CA LEU A 288 3.31 11.55 8.49
C LEU A 288 3.32 12.74 9.46
N GLU A 289 4.33 12.86 10.33
CA GLU A 289 4.51 14.00 11.23
C GLU A 289 4.75 15.29 10.44
N SER A 290 5.66 15.27 9.45
CA SER A 290 5.91 16.40 8.56
C SER A 290 4.65 16.88 7.85
N HIS A 291 3.88 15.98 7.23
CA HIS A 291 2.62 16.35 6.58
C HIS A 291 1.55 16.82 7.59
N GLN A 292 1.54 16.29 8.82
CA GLN A 292 0.68 16.77 9.90
C GLN A 292 1.08 18.19 10.38
N GLU A 293 2.38 18.51 10.45
CA GLU A 293 2.88 19.86 10.76
C GLU A 293 2.56 20.86 9.65
N GLU A 294 2.81 20.50 8.38
CA GLU A 294 2.44 21.29 7.20
C GLU A 294 0.94 21.59 7.20
N THR A 295 0.11 20.56 7.40
CA THR A 295 -1.35 20.67 7.50
C THR A 295 -1.75 21.61 8.64
N GLN A 296 -1.15 21.48 9.83
CA GLN A 296 -1.39 22.41 10.93
C GLN A 296 -0.92 23.83 10.64
N GLN A 297 0.16 24.03 9.87
CA GLN A 297 0.65 25.34 9.49
C GLN A 297 -0.31 26.01 8.47
N LEU A 298 -0.85 25.24 7.53
CA LEU A 298 -1.87 25.71 6.59
C LEU A 298 -3.17 26.06 7.31
N HIS A 299 -3.66 25.23 8.24
CA HIS A 299 -4.84 25.54 9.04
C HIS A 299 -4.66 26.82 9.88
N ARG A 300 -3.47 27.04 10.48
CA ARG A 300 -3.14 28.29 11.17
C ARG A 300 -3.20 29.50 10.23
N LYS A 301 -2.57 29.43 9.06
CA LYS A 301 -2.62 30.48 8.02
C LYS A 301 -4.04 30.76 7.53
N ILE A 302 -4.88 29.73 7.37
CA ILE A 302 -6.29 29.89 6.99
C ILE A 302 -7.06 30.62 8.11
N ALA A 303 -6.94 30.16 9.36
CA ALA A 303 -7.58 30.80 10.51
C ALA A 303 -7.17 32.27 10.65
N GLU A 304 -5.88 32.60 10.50
CA GLU A 304 -5.39 33.99 10.49
C GLU A 304 -6.05 34.83 9.39
N LYS A 305 -6.23 34.29 8.18
CA LYS A 305 -6.86 35.01 7.06
C LYS A 305 -8.38 35.14 7.19
N GLU A 306 -9.04 34.16 7.77
CA GLU A 306 -10.46 34.28 8.17
C GLU A 306 -10.65 35.34 9.25
N ASP A 307 -9.69 35.47 10.17
CA ASP A 307 -9.71 36.44 11.25
C ASP A 307 -9.43 37.86 10.73
N ASP A 308 -8.47 38.02 9.81
CA ASP A 308 -8.25 39.25 9.03
C ASP A 308 -9.52 39.65 8.25
N LEU A 309 -10.11 38.72 7.51
CA LEU A 309 -11.33 38.95 6.73
C LEU A 309 -12.49 39.38 7.65
N ARG A 310 -12.74 38.66 8.76
CA ARG A 310 -13.76 39.00 9.76
C ARG A 310 -13.52 40.39 10.37
N ARG A 311 -12.26 40.79 10.62
CA ARG A 311 -11.90 42.14 11.08
C ARG A 311 -12.13 43.22 10.01
N THR A 312 -11.94 42.92 8.72
CA THR A 312 -12.29 43.88 7.65
C THR A 312 -13.80 43.98 7.40
N ALA A 313 -14.53 42.86 7.47
CA ALA A 313 -15.98 42.83 7.30
C ALA A 313 -16.69 43.70 8.34
N ARG A 314 -16.35 43.51 9.64
CA ARG A 314 -16.89 44.33 10.74
C ARG A 314 -16.63 45.82 10.57
N ARG A 315 -15.47 46.22 10.04
CA ARG A 315 -15.20 47.65 9.76
C ARG A 315 -16.08 48.22 8.66
N TYR A 316 -16.47 47.41 7.66
CA TYR A 316 -17.43 47.86 6.64
C TYR A 316 -18.87 47.87 7.18
N GLU A 317 -19.21 46.94 8.08
CA GLU A 317 -20.47 46.91 8.84
C GLU A 317 -20.59 48.19 9.71
N GLU A 318 -19.60 48.46 10.57
CA GLU A 318 -19.48 49.69 11.38
C GLU A 318 -19.61 50.99 10.56
N ILE A 319 -19.06 51.03 9.34
CA ILE A 319 -19.14 52.20 8.43
C ILE A 319 -20.52 52.32 7.77
N LEU A 320 -21.19 51.20 7.49
CA LEU A 320 -22.55 51.19 6.94
C LEU A 320 -23.56 51.61 8.01
N ASP A 321 -23.46 51.06 9.22
CA ASP A 321 -24.30 51.40 10.37
C ASP A 321 -24.19 52.90 10.70
N ALA A 322 -22.97 53.44 10.86
CA ALA A 322 -22.76 54.86 11.13
C ALA A 322 -23.30 55.78 10.01
N ARG A 323 -23.32 55.29 8.76
CA ARG A 323 -23.91 56.02 7.63
C ARG A 323 -25.43 55.91 7.61
N GLU A 324 -26.00 54.79 8.06
CA GLU A 324 -27.45 54.65 8.24
C GLU A 324 -27.94 55.55 9.38
N GLU A 325 -27.20 55.65 10.49
CA GLU A 325 -27.43 56.64 11.55
C GLU A 325 -27.36 58.08 11.02
N GLU A 326 -26.35 58.42 10.21
CA GLU A 326 -26.23 59.75 9.59
C GLU A 326 -27.41 60.08 8.64
N MET A 327 -27.84 59.10 7.83
CA MET A 327 -28.95 59.30 6.89
C MET A 327 -30.32 59.32 7.59
N THR A 328 -30.54 58.47 8.59
CA THR A 328 -31.78 58.47 9.39
C THR A 328 -31.91 59.74 10.22
N GLY A 329 -30.82 60.21 10.84
CA GLY A 329 -30.79 61.52 11.52
C GLY A 329 -31.16 62.68 10.59
N LYS A 330 -30.59 62.72 9.37
CA LYS A 330 -30.95 63.71 8.35
C LYS A 330 -32.41 63.60 7.89
N VAL A 331 -32.98 62.40 7.84
CA VAL A 331 -34.40 62.20 7.53
C VAL A 331 -35.28 62.74 8.67
N THR A 332 -34.93 62.49 9.94
CA THR A 332 -35.68 63.04 11.08
C THR A 332 -35.56 64.56 11.21
N ASP A 333 -34.39 65.14 10.87
CA ASP A 333 -34.20 66.60 10.81
C ASP A 333 -35.05 67.25 9.71
N LEU A 334 -35.19 66.59 8.56
CA LEU A 334 -36.06 67.08 7.47
C LEU A 334 -37.55 66.87 7.77
N GLN A 335 -37.93 65.78 8.43
CA GLN A 335 -39.30 65.54 8.89
C GLN A 335 -39.72 66.59 9.92
N THR A 336 -38.92 66.83 10.95
CA THR A 336 -39.20 67.86 11.97
C THR A 336 -39.21 69.28 11.39
N GLN A 337 -38.34 69.60 10.41
CA GLN A 337 -38.41 70.86 9.66
C GLN A 337 -39.71 70.99 8.84
N LEU A 338 -40.18 69.93 8.19
CA LEU A 338 -41.45 69.91 7.47
C LEU A 338 -42.64 70.06 8.40
N GLU A 339 -42.66 69.36 9.54
CA GLU A 339 -43.68 69.50 10.58
C GLU A 339 -43.71 70.91 11.18
N GLU A 340 -42.55 71.50 11.49
CA GLU A 340 -42.44 72.90 11.91
C GLU A 340 -42.97 73.85 10.84
N LEU A 341 -42.63 73.63 9.57
CA LEU A 341 -43.08 74.50 8.48
C LEU A 341 -44.61 74.39 8.30
N GLN A 342 -45.15 73.17 8.29
CA GLN A 342 -46.58 72.89 8.22
C GLN A 342 -47.32 73.52 9.42
N LYS A 343 -46.77 73.42 10.63
CA LYS A 343 -47.31 74.06 11.84
C LYS A 343 -47.27 75.59 11.76
N LYS A 344 -46.21 76.18 11.20
CA LYS A 344 -46.10 77.63 10.94
C LYS A 344 -47.07 78.10 9.85
N TYR A 345 -47.34 77.27 8.84
CA TYR A 345 -48.38 77.54 7.83
C TYR A 345 -49.79 77.45 8.43
N GLN A 346 -50.08 76.40 9.21
CA GLN A 346 -51.36 76.21 9.89
C GLN A 346 -51.64 77.35 10.88
N GLN A 347 -50.67 77.70 11.73
CA GLN A 347 -50.77 78.85 12.65
C GLN A 347 -50.98 80.17 11.90
N ARG A 348 -50.35 80.36 10.73
CA ARG A 348 -50.55 81.55 9.91
C ARG A 348 -51.95 81.57 9.30
N LEU A 349 -52.47 80.43 8.84
CA LEU A 349 -53.84 80.31 8.32
C LEU A 349 -54.84 80.67 9.42
N GLU A 350 -54.71 80.06 10.60
CA GLU A 350 -55.54 80.34 11.78
C GLU A 350 -55.46 81.82 12.20
N GLN A 351 -54.27 82.43 12.14
CA GLN A 351 -54.09 83.86 12.43
C GLN A 351 -54.69 84.77 11.34
N GLU A 352 -54.62 84.36 10.07
CA GLU A 352 -55.12 85.12 8.91
C GLU A 352 -56.65 85.04 8.81
N GLU A 353 -57.25 83.88 9.07
CA GLU A 353 -58.70 83.71 9.27
C GLU A 353 -59.15 84.49 10.51
N SER A 354 -58.51 84.31 11.67
CA SER A 354 -58.84 85.02 12.91
C SER A 354 -58.83 86.54 12.74
N THR A 355 -57.85 87.11 12.02
CA THR A 355 -57.74 88.56 11.83
C THR A 355 -58.62 89.09 10.69
N LYS A 356 -58.75 88.36 9.56
CA LYS A 356 -59.64 88.79 8.48
C LYS A 356 -61.10 88.69 8.87
N ASP A 357 -61.53 87.58 9.46
CA ASP A 357 -62.93 87.37 9.77
C ASP A 357 -63.37 88.28 10.93
N SER A 358 -62.61 88.38 12.02
CA SER A 358 -63.01 89.24 13.14
C SER A 358 -63.10 90.73 12.76
N VAL A 359 -62.13 91.26 12.00
CA VAL A 359 -62.13 92.67 11.58
C VAL A 359 -63.14 92.91 10.45
N THR A 360 -63.15 92.07 9.42
CA THR A 360 -63.98 92.29 8.22
C THR A 360 -65.45 92.01 8.51
N ILE A 361 -65.79 91.00 9.33
CA ILE A 361 -67.19 90.78 9.74
C ILE A 361 -67.65 91.93 10.64
N LEU A 362 -66.86 92.37 11.62
CA LEU A 362 -67.23 93.50 12.49
C LEU A 362 -67.42 94.79 11.69
N GLU A 363 -66.55 95.07 10.72
CA GLU A 363 -66.66 96.26 9.88
C GLU A 363 -67.86 96.17 8.91
N LEU A 364 -68.08 95.03 8.25
CA LEU A 364 -69.27 94.81 7.41
C LEU A 364 -70.58 94.88 8.22
N GLN A 365 -70.60 94.33 9.44
CA GLN A 365 -71.75 94.38 10.35
C GLN A 365 -72.01 95.81 10.84
N THR A 366 -70.96 96.59 11.08
CA THR A 366 -71.04 98.03 11.39
C THR A 366 -71.56 98.84 10.20
N GLN A 367 -71.04 98.61 8.99
CA GLN A 367 -71.52 99.25 7.77
C GLN A 367 -72.99 98.86 7.49
N LEU A 368 -73.39 97.61 7.72
CA LEU A 368 -74.78 97.16 7.58
C LEU A 368 -75.72 97.88 8.54
N ALA A 369 -75.31 98.05 9.81
CA ALA A 369 -76.07 98.82 10.80
C ALA A 369 -76.21 100.29 10.37
N GLN A 370 -75.11 100.95 9.99
CA GLN A 370 -75.12 102.34 9.51
C GLN A 370 -76.02 102.53 8.28
N LYS A 371 -75.93 101.62 7.28
CA LYS A 371 -76.81 101.60 6.11
C LYS A 371 -78.28 101.41 6.50
N THR A 372 -78.56 100.56 7.47
CA THR A 372 -79.92 100.30 7.96
C THR A 372 -80.53 101.54 8.63
N THR A 373 -79.78 102.24 9.48
CA THR A 373 -80.19 103.53 10.07
C THR A 373 -80.41 104.59 8.99
N LEU A 374 -79.48 104.73 8.03
CA LEU A 374 -79.65 105.68 6.93
C LEU A 374 -80.91 105.39 6.09
N ILE A 375 -81.28 104.11 5.94
CA ILE A 375 -82.51 103.68 5.27
C ILE A 375 -83.76 103.98 6.11
N SER A 376 -83.73 103.80 7.44
CA SER A 376 -84.88 104.21 8.29
C SER A 376 -85.07 105.72 8.29
N ASP A 377 -83.99 106.49 8.37
CA ASP A 377 -84.04 107.95 8.36
C ASP A 377 -84.51 108.47 7.00
N SER A 378 -84.04 107.86 5.91
CA SER A 378 -84.52 108.16 4.55
C SER A 378 -85.99 107.79 4.36
N LYS A 379 -86.48 106.68 4.94
CA LYS A 379 -87.91 106.32 4.91
C LYS A 379 -88.77 107.26 5.75
N LEU A 380 -88.26 107.73 6.90
CA LEU A 380 -88.94 108.74 7.71
C LEU A 380 -89.02 110.07 6.96
N LYS A 381 -87.94 110.47 6.29
CA LYS A 381 -87.91 111.66 5.42
C LYS A 381 -88.80 111.49 4.18
N GLU A 382 -88.88 110.29 3.62
CA GLU A 382 -89.81 109.94 2.55
C GLU A 382 -91.26 110.02 3.03
N GLN A 383 -91.58 109.57 4.25
CA GLN A 383 -92.91 109.71 4.83
C GLN A 383 -93.27 111.19 5.08
N GLU A 384 -92.37 111.96 5.68
CA GLU A 384 -92.54 113.42 5.87
C GLU A 384 -92.78 114.13 4.53
N LEU A 385 -92.02 113.77 3.48
CA LEU A 385 -92.21 114.28 2.13
C LEU A 385 -93.49 113.75 1.48
N ARG A 386 -93.93 112.52 1.73
CA ARG A 386 -95.23 111.99 1.28
C ARG A 386 -96.40 112.71 1.94
N GLU A 387 -96.28 113.08 3.21
CA GLU A 387 -97.31 113.85 3.94
C GLU A 387 -97.33 115.32 3.46
N GLN A 388 -96.16 115.94 3.20
CA GLN A 388 -96.07 117.24 2.55
C GLN A 388 -96.63 117.20 1.12
N VAL A 389 -96.30 116.16 0.34
CA VAL A 389 -96.85 115.93 -0.99
C VAL A 389 -98.36 115.74 -0.91
N HIS A 390 -98.90 114.97 0.04
CA HIS A 390 -100.35 114.79 0.14
C HIS A 390 -101.08 116.07 0.55
N ASN A 391 -100.48 116.90 1.41
CA ASN A 391 -100.98 118.25 1.72
C ASN A 391 -100.94 119.18 0.49
N LEU A 392 -99.86 119.13 -0.28
CA LEU A 392 -99.71 119.88 -1.52
C LEU A 392 -100.62 119.33 -2.63
N GLU A 393 -100.88 118.03 -2.70
CA GLU A 393 -101.84 117.37 -3.59
C GLU A 393 -103.26 117.83 -3.24
N ASP A 394 -103.69 117.83 -1.98
CA ASP A 394 -105.04 118.31 -1.60
C ASP A 394 -105.22 119.83 -1.80
N ARG A 395 -104.14 120.56 -2.05
CA ARG A 395 -104.13 121.95 -2.52
C ARG A 395 -104.08 122.04 -4.06
N LEU A 396 -103.24 121.24 -4.73
CA LEU A 396 -103.09 121.16 -6.19
C LEU A 396 -104.31 120.56 -6.88
N LYS A 397 -105.00 119.61 -6.26
CA LYS A 397 -106.26 119.00 -6.71
C LYS A 397 -107.44 119.98 -6.72
N ARG A 398 -107.21 121.21 -6.23
CA ARG A 398 -108.11 122.38 -6.38
C ARG A 398 -107.71 123.33 -7.51
N TYR A 399 -106.55 123.12 -8.18
CA TYR A 399 -105.96 124.06 -9.14
C TYR A 399 -105.38 123.42 -10.43
N GLU A 400 -104.82 122.22 -10.39
CA GLU A 400 -104.21 121.55 -11.54
C GLU A 400 -105.11 120.50 -12.18
N LYS A 401 -105.59 120.87 -13.36
CA LYS A 401 -106.14 119.97 -14.37
C LYS A 401 -105.46 120.28 -15.71
N ASN A 402 -104.16 119.95 -15.87
CA ASN A 402 -103.42 120.01 -17.15
C ASN A 402 -102.04 119.29 -17.15
N ALA A 403 -101.83 118.35 -18.10
CA ALA A 403 -100.60 118.06 -18.88
C ALA A 403 -99.26 117.47 -18.30
N CYS A 404 -99.20 116.13 -18.14
CA CYS A 404 -98.33 115.14 -18.85
C CYS A 404 -96.76 115.23 -19.09
N ALA A 405 -96.01 114.26 -18.49
CA ALA A 405 -95.31 113.07 -19.12
C ALA A 405 -93.87 113.05 -19.78
N ALA A 406 -93.35 111.79 -20.00
CA ALA A 406 -92.13 111.27 -20.73
C ALA A 406 -90.75 111.19 -19.96
N THR A 407 -89.68 110.42 -20.29
CA THR A 407 -89.25 109.47 -21.40
C THR A 407 -88.25 108.34 -20.90
N VAL A 408 -87.55 107.54 -21.76
CA VAL A 408 -86.80 106.27 -21.42
C VAL A 408 -85.54 105.94 -22.31
N GLY A 409 -84.49 105.22 -21.81
CA GLY A 409 -83.37 104.53 -22.54
C GLY A 409 -82.09 104.22 -21.69
N THR A 410 -81.01 103.47 -22.04
CA THR A 410 -80.70 102.36 -23.03
C THR A 410 -79.27 101.71 -22.77
N PRO A 411 -78.93 100.44 -23.17
CA PRO A 411 -77.65 99.72 -22.80
C PRO A 411 -76.84 99.00 -23.95
N TYR A 412 -75.67 98.33 -23.69
CA TYR A 412 -75.01 97.31 -24.60
C TYR A 412 -74.03 96.23 -23.98
N LYS A 413 -73.18 95.54 -24.78
CA LYS A 413 -72.77 94.08 -24.73
C LYS A 413 -71.41 93.71 -25.43
N GLY A 414 -70.68 92.59 -25.11
CA GLY A 414 -69.57 92.00 -25.95
C GLY A 414 -68.63 90.89 -25.36
N GLY A 415 -67.85 90.13 -26.20
CA GLY A 415 -66.83 89.08 -25.81
C GLY A 415 -66.11 88.30 -26.97
N ASN A 416 -65.01 87.52 -26.74
CA ASN A 416 -64.16 86.73 -27.71
C ASN A 416 -63.05 85.85 -26.99
N LEU A 417 -62.17 84.93 -27.50
CA LEU A 417 -61.90 84.15 -28.76
C LEU A 417 -61.08 82.81 -28.51
N TYR A 418 -59.98 82.45 -29.24
CA TYR A 418 -59.25 81.13 -29.30
C TYR A 418 -57.72 81.21 -29.65
N HIS A 419 -56.93 80.12 -29.38
CA HIS A 419 -55.69 79.56 -30.05
C HIS A 419 -54.56 79.11 -29.06
N THR A 420 -53.48 78.35 -29.39
CA THR A 420 -53.22 77.09 -30.17
C THR A 420 -51.76 76.59 -29.90
N GLU A 421 -51.43 75.34 -30.26
CA GLU A 421 -50.23 74.53 -29.95
C GLU A 421 -48.84 75.01 -30.46
N VAL A 422 -47.77 74.42 -29.88
CA VAL A 422 -46.44 74.24 -30.49
C VAL A 422 -45.91 72.83 -30.14
N SER A 423 -45.28 72.14 -31.10
CA SER A 423 -44.47 70.92 -30.89
C SER A 423 -43.34 70.84 -31.92
N LEU A 424 -42.15 70.37 -31.53
CA LEU A 424 -40.96 70.31 -32.39
C LEU A 424 -40.00 69.20 -31.90
N PHE A 425 -39.23 68.60 -32.83
CA PHE A 425 -38.41 67.37 -32.69
C PHE A 425 -39.24 66.08 -32.44
N GLY A 426 -38.95 64.94 -33.06
CA GLY A 426 -38.00 64.62 -34.13
C GLY A 426 -37.91 63.10 -34.37
N GLU A 427 -38.39 62.63 -35.53
CA GLU A 427 -38.40 61.25 -36.08
C GLU A 427 -38.55 60.01 -35.14
N PRO A 428 -39.62 59.20 -35.27
CA PRO A 428 -39.84 58.02 -34.40
C PRO A 428 -38.79 56.90 -34.51
N THR A 429 -38.27 56.64 -35.71
CA THR A 429 -37.51 55.42 -36.04
C THR A 429 -36.12 55.35 -35.41
N GLU A 430 -35.38 56.46 -35.37
CA GLU A 430 -34.06 56.50 -34.75
C GLU A 430 -34.16 56.32 -33.22
N PHE A 431 -35.20 56.89 -32.60
CA PHE A 431 -35.41 56.80 -31.14
C PHE A 431 -35.82 55.39 -30.68
N GLU A 432 -36.56 54.63 -31.50
CA GLU A 432 -36.84 53.22 -31.21
C GLU A 432 -35.60 52.34 -31.35
N TYR A 433 -34.78 52.56 -32.40
CA TYR A 433 -33.50 51.86 -32.56
C TYR A 433 -32.54 52.15 -31.40
N LEU A 434 -32.36 53.43 -31.04
CA LEU A 434 -31.51 53.84 -29.93
C LEU A 434 -31.98 53.22 -28.59
N ARG A 435 -33.29 53.19 -28.32
CA ARG A 435 -33.85 52.56 -27.11
C ARG A 435 -33.48 51.08 -27.02
N LYS A 436 -33.52 50.35 -28.15
CA LYS A 436 -33.10 48.94 -28.21
C LYS A 436 -31.61 48.77 -27.94
N VAL A 437 -30.74 49.57 -28.58
CA VAL A 437 -29.29 49.49 -28.40
C VAL A 437 -28.86 49.86 -26.98
N MET A 438 -29.47 50.89 -26.39
CA MET A 438 -29.25 51.26 -24.98
C MET A 438 -29.71 50.18 -24.01
N PHE A 439 -30.82 49.48 -24.29
CA PHE A 439 -31.28 48.36 -23.48
C PHE A 439 -30.25 47.21 -23.47
N GLU A 440 -29.77 46.75 -24.63
CA GLU A 440 -28.77 45.68 -24.70
C GLU A 440 -27.46 46.06 -23.99
N TYR A 441 -27.01 47.32 -24.15
CA TYR A 441 -25.85 47.86 -23.43
C TYR A 441 -26.04 47.84 -21.90
N MET A 442 -27.19 48.30 -21.39
CA MET A 442 -27.50 48.29 -19.97
C MET A 442 -27.70 46.87 -19.41
N MET A 443 -28.13 45.92 -20.24
CA MET A 443 -28.21 44.49 -19.92
C MET A 443 -26.85 43.76 -20.05
N GLY A 444 -25.75 44.49 -20.30
CA GLY A 444 -24.39 43.94 -20.34
C GLY A 444 -24.07 43.12 -21.59
N ARG A 445 -24.89 43.20 -22.65
CA ARG A 445 -24.71 42.40 -23.87
C ARG A 445 -23.93 43.18 -24.91
N GLU A 446 -22.90 42.54 -25.47
CA GLU A 446 -22.02 43.10 -26.51
C GLU A 446 -21.57 44.55 -26.24
N THR A 447 -21.22 44.90 -24.99
CA THR A 447 -21.16 46.31 -24.55
C THR A 447 -20.25 47.19 -25.42
N LYS A 448 -19.09 46.66 -25.84
CA LYS A 448 -18.16 47.31 -26.79
C LYS A 448 -18.79 47.61 -28.17
N THR A 449 -19.65 46.74 -28.67
CA THR A 449 -20.38 46.93 -29.94
C THR A 449 -21.52 47.93 -29.75
N MET A 450 -22.33 47.75 -28.69
CA MET A 450 -23.46 48.65 -28.42
C MET A 450 -22.99 50.08 -28.10
N ALA A 451 -21.90 50.24 -27.34
CA ALA A 451 -21.29 51.55 -27.07
C ALA A 451 -20.92 52.29 -28.36
N LYS A 452 -20.26 51.62 -29.32
CA LYS A 452 -19.93 52.18 -30.64
C LYS A 452 -21.16 52.63 -31.41
N VAL A 453 -22.24 51.86 -31.37
CA VAL A 453 -23.51 52.24 -32.02
C VAL A 453 -24.12 53.46 -31.33
N ILE A 454 -24.17 53.49 -29.99
CA ILE A 454 -24.69 54.62 -29.21
C ILE A 454 -23.92 55.91 -29.50
N THR A 455 -22.58 55.88 -29.45
CA THR A 455 -21.76 57.07 -29.72
C THR A 455 -21.91 57.57 -31.15
N THR A 456 -22.15 56.67 -32.12
CA THR A 456 -22.36 57.02 -33.53
C THR A 456 -23.76 57.61 -33.77
N VAL A 457 -24.82 56.97 -33.25
CA VAL A 457 -26.22 57.43 -33.41
C VAL A 457 -26.43 58.79 -32.74
N LEU A 458 -25.90 58.96 -31.52
CA LEU A 458 -25.98 60.22 -30.78
C LEU A 458 -24.88 61.25 -31.17
N LYS A 459 -24.02 60.93 -32.16
CA LYS A 459 -23.00 61.82 -32.73
C LYS A 459 -22.12 62.46 -31.64
N PHE A 460 -21.60 61.64 -30.74
CA PHE A 460 -20.64 62.06 -29.71
C PHE A 460 -19.37 62.63 -30.36
N PRO A 461 -18.74 63.66 -29.77
CA PRO A 461 -17.43 64.13 -30.23
C PRO A 461 -16.37 63.04 -29.99
N ASP A 462 -15.40 62.93 -30.91
CA ASP A 462 -14.46 61.81 -30.95
C ASP A 462 -13.68 61.62 -29.63
N ASP A 463 -13.25 62.70 -28.98
CA ASP A 463 -12.60 62.69 -27.66
C ASP A 463 -13.41 61.95 -26.59
N GLN A 464 -14.74 62.06 -26.62
CA GLN A 464 -15.63 61.39 -25.68
C GLN A 464 -15.96 59.96 -26.12
N ALA A 465 -16.17 59.74 -27.42
CA ALA A 465 -16.42 58.42 -27.97
C ALA A 465 -15.22 57.48 -27.71
N GLN A 466 -14.01 57.93 -28.05
CA GLN A 466 -12.76 57.20 -27.81
C GLN A 466 -12.59 56.84 -26.33
N LYS A 467 -12.80 57.80 -25.42
CA LYS A 467 -12.69 57.59 -23.97
C LYS A 467 -13.75 56.64 -23.40
N ILE A 468 -14.90 56.51 -24.04
CA ILE A 468 -15.93 55.50 -23.71
C ILE A 468 -15.48 54.11 -24.20
N LEU A 469 -14.99 54.01 -25.44
CA LEU A 469 -14.46 52.78 -26.03
C LEU A 469 -13.28 52.20 -25.22
N GLU A 470 -12.30 53.04 -24.87
CA GLU A 470 -11.13 52.64 -24.06
C GLU A 470 -11.54 52.08 -22.69
N ARG A 471 -12.62 52.61 -22.10
CA ARG A 471 -13.15 52.12 -20.81
C ARG A 471 -13.80 50.75 -20.93
N GLU A 472 -14.51 50.47 -22.03
CA GLU A 472 -15.07 49.13 -22.29
C GLU A 472 -14.01 48.12 -22.70
N ASP A 473 -12.95 48.56 -23.39
CA ASP A 473 -11.79 47.71 -23.71
C ASP A 473 -11.02 47.32 -22.44
N ALA A 474 -10.81 48.28 -21.52
CA ALA A 474 -10.29 47.98 -20.19
C ALA A 474 -11.23 47.04 -19.40
N ARG A 475 -12.56 47.23 -19.47
CA ARG A 475 -13.54 46.35 -18.82
C ARG A 475 -13.42 44.90 -19.30
N LEU A 476 -13.32 44.70 -20.61
CA LEU A 476 -13.15 43.37 -21.21
C LEU A 476 -11.85 42.68 -20.77
N MET A 477 -10.76 43.44 -20.56
CA MET A 477 -9.49 42.89 -20.05
C MET A 477 -9.62 42.33 -18.62
N PHE A 478 -10.57 42.82 -17.81
CA PHE A 478 -10.86 42.29 -16.48
C PHE A 478 -11.94 41.20 -16.45
N THR A 479 -12.59 40.90 -17.58
CA THR A 479 -13.68 39.90 -17.66
C THR A 479 -13.40 38.82 -18.71
N SER A 480 -12.33 38.06 -18.50
CA SER A 480 -12.07 36.80 -19.21
C SER A 480 -13.11 35.72 -18.84
N PRO A 481 -13.43 34.73 -19.69
CA PRO A 481 -14.74 34.09 -19.68
C PRO A 481 -14.96 33.10 -18.53
N ARG A 482 -15.77 33.49 -17.54
CA ARG A 482 -16.34 32.59 -16.53
C ARG A 482 -17.86 32.76 -16.36
N SER A 483 -18.58 32.77 -17.48
CA SER A 483 -20.03 32.59 -17.52
C SER A 483 -20.37 31.55 -18.58
N GLY A 484 -20.84 30.38 -18.14
CA GLY A 484 -20.94 29.17 -18.96
C GLY A 484 -21.70 28.02 -18.29
N ILE A 485 -22.66 28.35 -17.41
CA ILE A 485 -23.72 27.44 -16.96
C ILE A 485 -25.03 28.24 -16.94
N PHE A 486 -25.98 27.83 -17.77
CA PHE A 486 -27.44 27.91 -17.58
C PHE A 486 -28.08 26.83 -18.45
#